data_AF-A0AAX0S873-F1
#
_entry.id   AF-A0AAX0S873-F1
#
_cell.length_a   1.000
_cell.length_b   1.000
_cell.length_c   1.000
_cell.angle_alpha   90.00
_cell.angle_beta   90.00
_cell.angle_gamma   90.00
#
_symmetry.space_group_name_H-M   'P 1'
#
loop_
_entity.id
_entity.type
_entity.pdbx_description
1 polymer ?
#
loop_
_entity_poly.entity_id
_entity_poly.type
_entity_poly.pdbx_seq_one_letter_code
_entity_poly.pdbx_strand_id
1 'polypeptide(L)'
;MLKRFRLYFVLLLSLTIMTGCFSSSPEEKIHKILEKTTEKESDFTEHQEPLNKLENKEKEQYDKIIKLGMNEYEQIVELSDEATKNIDEREAIIEKEHNSMQASKKQFNKIEEQIGKIEDKKVKKEATEMNKIMSERYSTYDNLYEAYQQSLKYDRELYELFKKEDLKMDELQGQIKKINTSYTKVLKTNSQFNELTEKSNQKKESFYNSSGIEMADSTKK
;
A
#
# COMPACT_ATOMS: atom_id res chain seq x y z
N MET A 1 -38.59 68.80 34.01
CA MET A 1 -38.82 67.41 34.45
C MET A 1 -38.07 66.48 33.51
N LEU A 2 -36.84 66.12 33.92
CA LEU A 2 -36.07 64.98 33.40
C LEU A 2 -36.83 63.69 33.77
N LYS A 3 -36.81 62.56 33.05
CA LYS A 3 -35.71 61.87 32.39
C LYS A 3 -36.29 60.73 31.52
N ARG A 4 -35.64 60.49 30.39
CA ARG A 4 -35.70 59.25 29.59
C ARG A 4 -35.64 58.00 30.47
N PHE A 5 -36.42 56.96 30.17
CA PHE A 5 -36.02 55.59 30.51
C PHE A 5 -36.38 54.63 29.39
N ARG A 6 -35.32 54.06 28.80
CA ARG A 6 -35.31 53.13 27.69
C ARG A 6 -35.92 51.79 28.13
N LEU A 7 -36.70 51.17 27.25
CA LEU A 7 -37.02 49.75 27.35
C LEU A 7 -35.71 48.95 27.26
N TYR A 8 -35.29 48.35 28.37
CA TYR A 8 -34.16 47.43 28.39
C TYR A 8 -34.63 46.06 27.93
N PHE A 9 -34.30 45.69 26.70
CA PHE A 9 -34.16 44.29 26.33
C PHE A 9 -32.98 43.72 27.13
N VAL A 10 -33.26 42.88 28.12
CA VAL A 10 -32.23 42.02 28.70
C VAL A 10 -32.11 40.82 27.76
N LEU A 11 -31.28 40.97 26.72
CA LEU A 11 -30.76 39.85 25.97
C LEU A 11 -29.70 39.21 26.86
N LEU A 12 -30.03 38.11 27.52
CA LEU A 12 -29.05 37.32 28.26
C LEU A 12 -28.15 36.65 27.22
N LEU A 13 -27.05 37.32 26.86
CA LEU A 13 -25.98 36.73 26.06
C LEU A 13 -25.29 35.71 26.97
N SER A 14 -25.72 34.44 26.91
CA SER A 14 -24.89 33.33 27.36
C SER A 14 -23.70 33.24 26.42
N LEU A 15 -22.64 34.00 26.72
CA LEU A 15 -21.29 33.72 26.27
C LEU A 15 -20.88 32.40 26.90
N THR A 16 -21.30 31.29 26.29
CA THR A 16 -20.50 30.07 26.36
C THR A 16 -19.20 30.41 25.64
N ILE A 17 -18.20 30.79 26.43
CA ILE A 17 -16.83 30.76 25.97
C ILE A 17 -16.53 29.27 25.79
N MET A 18 -16.83 28.74 24.60
CA MET A 18 -16.13 27.56 24.13
C MET A 18 -14.68 27.97 24.00
N THR A 19 -13.91 27.79 25.07
CA THR A 19 -12.48 27.65 24.97
C THR A 19 -12.23 26.36 24.20
N GLY A 20 -12.40 26.43 22.87
CA GLY A 20 -11.81 25.46 21.96
C GLY A 20 -10.32 25.50 22.26
N CYS A 21 -9.85 24.46 22.95
CA CYS A 21 -8.48 24.39 23.44
C CYS A 21 -7.55 24.53 22.21
N PHE A 22 -6.67 25.53 22.25
CA PHE A 22 -5.83 25.95 21.12
C PHE A 22 -4.69 24.95 20.79
N SER A 23 -4.85 23.67 21.13
CA SER A 23 -3.94 22.57 20.80
C SER A 23 -4.72 21.28 20.58
N SER A 24 -4.70 20.74 19.35
CA SER A 24 -5.27 19.41 19.06
C SER A 24 -4.72 18.36 20.03
N SER A 25 -5.59 17.47 20.51
CA SER A 25 -5.21 16.35 21.38
C SER A 25 -4.22 15.41 20.65
N PRO A 26 -3.45 14.59 21.37
CA PRO A 26 -2.63 13.54 20.76
C PRO A 26 -3.44 12.64 19.81
N GLU A 27 -4.67 12.29 20.19
CA GLU A 27 -5.57 11.43 19.41
C GLU A 27 -5.99 12.09 18.09
N GLU A 28 -6.38 13.38 18.11
CA GLU A 28 -6.69 14.14 16.90
C GLU A 28 -5.48 14.24 15.95
N LYS A 29 -4.28 14.40 16.51
CA LYS A 29 -3.04 14.43 15.72
C LYS A 29 -2.77 13.08 15.08
N ILE A 30 -3.01 11.98 15.80
CA ILE A 30 -2.93 10.62 15.24
C ILE A 30 -3.92 10.47 14.09
N HIS A 31 -5.17 10.89 14.25
CA HIS A 31 -6.16 10.87 13.18
C HIS A 31 -5.67 11.59 11.91
N LYS A 32 -5.17 12.83 12.05
CA LYS A 32 -4.59 13.59 10.92
C LYS A 32 -3.36 12.91 10.30
N ILE A 33 -2.57 12.19 11.10
CA ILE A 33 -1.44 11.40 10.60
C ILE A 33 -1.95 10.23 9.76
N LEU A 34 -2.98 9.52 10.22
CA LEU A 34 -3.59 8.39 9.54
C LEU A 34 -4.22 8.81 8.20
N GLU A 35 -4.97 9.92 8.16
CA GLU A 35 -5.53 10.46 6.92
C GLU A 35 -4.43 10.73 5.88
N LYS A 36 -3.39 11.48 6.29
CA LYS A 36 -2.23 11.76 5.43
C LYS A 36 -1.46 10.50 5.05
N THR A 37 -1.47 9.47 5.89
CA THR A 37 -0.83 8.18 5.59
C THR A 37 -1.58 7.50 4.45
N THR A 38 -2.91 7.42 4.53
CA THR A 38 -3.75 6.86 3.47
C THR A 38 -3.64 7.65 2.17
N GLU A 39 -3.59 8.99 2.23
CA GLU A 39 -3.35 9.82 1.04
C GLU A 39 -2.02 9.50 0.35
N LYS A 40 -0.99 9.12 1.10
CA LYS A 40 0.33 8.76 0.53
C LYS A 40 0.36 7.37 -0.10
N GLU A 41 -0.65 6.53 0.15
CA GLU A 41 -0.81 5.19 -0.46
C GLU A 41 -1.70 5.19 -1.72
N SER A 42 -2.06 6.37 -2.25
CA SER A 42 -2.90 6.47 -3.45
C SER A 42 -2.32 5.69 -4.64
N ASP A 43 -1.02 5.91 -4.92
CA ASP A 43 -0.34 5.30 -6.05
C ASP A 43 -0.24 3.78 -5.90
N PHE A 44 -0.12 3.27 -4.66
CA PHE A 44 -0.20 1.83 -4.40
C PHE A 44 -1.57 1.28 -4.82
N THR A 45 -2.67 1.99 -4.55
CA THR A 45 -4.01 1.51 -4.88
C THR A 45 -4.33 1.64 -6.38
N GLU A 46 -3.93 2.75 -6.99
CA GLU A 46 -4.24 3.08 -8.38
C GLU A 46 -3.50 2.19 -9.39
N HIS A 47 -2.30 1.71 -9.04
CA HIS A 47 -1.47 0.94 -9.98
C HIS A 47 -1.71 -0.58 -9.97
N GLN A 48 -2.49 -1.12 -9.04
CA GLN A 48 -2.77 -2.56 -8.97
C GLN A 48 -3.49 -3.11 -10.22
N GLU A 49 -4.47 -2.37 -10.74
CA GLU A 49 -5.20 -2.81 -11.94
C GLU A 49 -4.31 -2.78 -13.21
N PRO A 50 -3.56 -1.70 -13.49
CA PRO A 50 -2.53 -1.72 -14.52
C PRO A 50 -1.52 -2.86 -14.37
N LEU A 51 -1.03 -3.12 -13.16
CA LEU A 51 -0.07 -4.19 -12.89
C LEU A 51 -0.65 -5.56 -13.24
N ASN A 52 -1.87 -5.85 -12.76
CA ASN A 52 -2.58 -7.11 -13.07
C ASN A 52 -2.80 -7.30 -14.58
N LYS A 53 -3.08 -6.23 -15.33
CA LYS A 53 -3.22 -6.31 -16.79
C LYS A 53 -1.91 -6.71 -17.46
N LEU A 54 -0.78 -6.16 -17.02
CA LEU A 54 0.54 -6.52 -17.53
C LEU A 54 0.90 -7.97 -17.18
N GLU A 55 0.62 -8.42 -15.97
CA GLU A 55 0.82 -9.82 -15.56
C GLU A 55 0.03 -10.80 -16.42
N ASN A 56 -1.24 -10.50 -16.70
CA ASN A 56 -2.04 -11.35 -17.59
C ASN A 56 -1.52 -11.36 -19.03
N LYS A 57 -1.05 -10.20 -19.53
CA LYS A 57 -0.47 -10.11 -20.87
C LYS A 57 0.83 -10.91 -20.99
N GLU A 58 1.70 -10.84 -19.98
CA GLU A 58 2.94 -11.62 -19.92
C GLU A 58 2.64 -13.13 -19.94
N LYS A 59 1.66 -13.57 -19.16
CA LYS A 59 1.21 -14.97 -19.15
C LYS A 59 0.72 -15.43 -20.53
N GLU A 60 -0.07 -14.60 -21.22
CA GLU A 60 -0.52 -14.91 -22.58
C GLU A 60 0.65 -15.02 -23.57
N GLN A 61 1.69 -14.19 -23.42
CA GLN A 61 2.89 -14.25 -24.25
C GLN A 61 3.68 -15.53 -23.97
N TYR A 62 3.90 -15.87 -22.69
CA TYR A 62 4.52 -17.13 -22.29
C TYR A 62 3.76 -18.35 -22.88
N ASP A 63 2.43 -18.39 -22.73
CA ASP A 63 1.58 -19.48 -23.24
C ASP A 63 1.61 -19.62 -24.76
N LYS A 64 1.95 -18.54 -25.49
CA LYS A 64 2.18 -18.58 -26.95
C LYS A 64 3.57 -19.13 -27.25
N ILE A 65 4.61 -18.60 -26.61
CA ILE A 65 6.01 -18.99 -26.85
C ILE A 65 6.18 -20.50 -26.68
N ILE A 66 5.65 -21.09 -25.61
CA ILE A 66 5.81 -22.53 -25.33
C ILE A 66 5.10 -23.47 -26.34
N LYS A 67 4.28 -22.92 -27.24
CA LYS A 67 3.60 -23.68 -28.31
C LYS A 67 4.31 -23.58 -29.65
N LEU A 68 5.26 -22.66 -29.79
CA LEU A 68 6.03 -22.45 -31.02
C LEU A 68 7.19 -23.43 -31.11
N GLY A 69 7.55 -23.80 -32.34
CA GLY A 69 8.75 -24.57 -32.64
C GLY A 69 9.85 -23.71 -33.26
N MET A 70 11.01 -24.33 -33.55
CA MET A 70 12.15 -23.62 -34.15
C MET A 70 11.88 -23.06 -35.55
N ASN A 71 10.89 -23.57 -36.26
CA ASN A 71 10.46 -23.00 -37.55
C ASN A 71 9.84 -21.59 -37.39
N GLU A 72 9.41 -21.25 -36.17
CA GLU A 72 8.80 -19.97 -35.81
C GLU A 72 9.73 -19.15 -34.91
N TYR A 73 11.05 -19.36 -35.01
CA TYR A 73 12.05 -18.73 -34.15
C TYR A 73 11.97 -17.20 -34.12
N GLU A 74 11.78 -16.55 -35.27
CA GLU A 74 11.61 -15.09 -35.33
C GLU A 74 10.42 -14.61 -34.48
N GLN A 75 9.33 -15.38 -34.45
CA GLN A 75 8.16 -15.09 -33.62
C GLN A 75 8.45 -15.32 -32.12
N ILE A 76 9.26 -16.34 -31.78
CA ILE A 76 9.72 -16.56 -30.40
C ILE A 76 10.54 -15.34 -29.92
N VAL A 77 11.44 -14.84 -30.75
CA VAL A 77 12.27 -13.66 -30.45
C VAL A 77 11.38 -12.43 -30.24
N GLU A 78 10.46 -12.16 -31.17
CA GLU A 78 9.55 -11.01 -31.09
C GLU A 78 8.71 -11.04 -29.79
N LEU A 79 8.07 -12.17 -29.49
CA LEU A 79 7.26 -12.32 -28.27
C LEU A 79 8.12 -12.20 -26.99
N SER A 80 9.36 -12.69 -27.01
CA SER A 80 10.28 -12.60 -25.88
C SER A 80 10.74 -11.16 -25.63
N ASP A 81 10.98 -10.40 -26.70
CA ASP A 81 11.33 -8.98 -26.59
C ASP A 81 10.13 -8.14 -26.14
N GLU A 82 8.91 -8.47 -26.58
CA GLU A 82 7.70 -7.83 -26.06
C GLU A 82 7.47 -8.14 -24.57
N ALA A 83 7.71 -9.38 -24.14
CA ALA A 83 7.61 -9.76 -22.74
C ALA A 83 8.68 -9.08 -21.87
N THR A 84 9.88 -8.86 -22.42
CA THR A 84 10.92 -8.07 -21.75
C THR A 84 10.49 -6.61 -21.55
N LYS A 85 9.84 -5.98 -22.55
CA LYS A 85 9.26 -4.64 -22.39
C LYS A 85 8.13 -4.61 -21.34
N ASN A 86 7.31 -5.66 -21.29
CA ASN A 86 6.29 -5.82 -20.24
C ASN A 86 6.93 -5.85 -18.84
N ILE A 87 8.03 -6.57 -18.67
CA ILE A 87 8.80 -6.60 -17.41
C ILE A 87 9.28 -5.19 -17.05
N ASP A 88 9.84 -4.42 -17.98
CA ASP A 88 10.28 -3.05 -17.73
C ASP A 88 9.13 -2.13 -17.26
N GLU A 89 7.94 -2.29 -17.85
CA GLU A 89 6.73 -1.56 -17.44
C GLU A 89 6.27 -1.95 -16.02
N ARG A 90 6.30 -3.25 -15.69
CA ARG A 90 5.98 -3.76 -14.34
C ARG A 90 6.99 -3.24 -13.30
N GLU A 91 8.28 -3.25 -13.61
CA GLU A 91 9.33 -2.69 -12.74
C GLU A 91 9.07 -1.21 -12.45
N ALA A 92 8.76 -0.42 -13.47
CA ALA A 92 8.48 1.01 -13.31
C ALA A 92 7.24 1.29 -12.46
N ILE A 93 6.20 0.46 -12.58
CA ILE A 93 4.99 0.57 -11.75
C ILE A 93 5.33 0.24 -10.30
N ILE A 94 5.98 -0.89 -10.05
CA ILE A 94 6.27 -1.37 -8.69
C ILE A 94 7.24 -0.45 -7.97
N GLU A 95 8.16 0.19 -8.69
CA GLU A 95 9.00 1.22 -8.10
C GLU A 95 8.19 2.44 -7.62
N LYS A 96 7.15 2.86 -8.37
CA LYS A 96 6.26 3.93 -7.90
C LYS A 96 5.45 3.51 -6.68
N GLU A 97 4.90 2.29 -6.68
CA GLU A 97 4.19 1.73 -5.53
C GLU A 97 5.10 1.69 -4.30
N HIS A 98 6.35 1.24 -4.46
CA HIS A 98 7.32 1.18 -3.38
C HIS A 98 7.65 2.56 -2.82
N ASN A 99 7.87 3.55 -3.69
CA ASN A 99 8.09 4.93 -3.25
C ASN A 99 6.88 5.51 -2.49
N SER A 100 5.67 5.21 -2.93
CA SER A 100 4.42 5.56 -2.23
C SER A 100 4.34 4.90 -0.85
N MET A 101 4.66 3.61 -0.75
CA MET A 101 4.68 2.88 0.51
C MET A 101 5.75 3.38 1.47
N GLN A 102 6.95 3.75 0.99
CA GLN A 102 7.98 4.39 1.83
C GLN A 102 7.55 5.79 2.31
N ALA A 103 6.91 6.58 1.44
CA ALA A 103 6.38 7.89 1.81
C ALA A 103 5.28 7.77 2.88
N SER A 104 4.39 6.78 2.72
CA SER A 104 3.36 6.42 3.69
C SER A 104 3.97 6.01 5.03
N LYS A 105 4.92 5.06 5.03
CA LYS A 105 5.66 4.62 6.22
C LYS A 105 6.30 5.79 6.98
N LYS A 106 6.98 6.69 6.26
CA LYS A 106 7.60 7.88 6.85
C LYS A 106 6.57 8.83 7.48
N GLN A 107 5.41 8.99 6.85
CA GLN A 107 4.33 9.80 7.39
C GLN A 107 3.72 9.14 8.64
N PHE A 108 3.48 7.83 8.59
CA PHE A 108 2.93 7.03 9.67
C PHE A 108 3.81 7.04 10.93
N ASN A 109 5.13 6.91 10.79
CA ASN A 109 6.08 6.86 11.92
C ASN A 109 6.01 8.09 12.84
N LYS A 110 5.42 9.21 12.39
CA LYS A 110 5.17 10.39 13.24
C LYS A 110 4.18 10.10 14.38
N ILE A 111 3.45 9.00 14.30
CA ILE A 111 2.46 8.58 15.29
C ILE A 111 3.10 8.27 16.64
N GLU A 112 4.33 7.76 16.67
CA GLU A 112 5.02 7.32 17.89
C GLU A 112 5.14 8.43 18.93
N GLU A 113 5.48 9.64 18.48
CA GLU A 113 5.58 10.82 19.35
C GLU A 113 4.22 11.15 20.00
N GLN A 114 3.12 10.97 19.27
CA GLN A 114 1.78 11.26 19.79
C GLN A 114 1.29 10.14 20.72
N ILE A 115 1.58 8.88 20.41
CA ILE A 115 1.26 7.74 21.29
C ILE A 115 1.87 7.94 22.68
N GLY A 116 3.11 8.45 22.74
CA GLY A 116 3.78 8.77 24.00
C GLY A 116 3.01 9.76 24.87
N LYS A 117 2.25 10.68 24.25
CA LYS A 117 1.51 11.78 24.90
C LYS A 117 0.06 11.43 25.25
N ILE A 118 -0.46 10.28 24.83
CA ILE A 118 -1.81 9.84 25.21
C ILE A 118 -1.85 9.56 26.72
N GLU A 119 -2.81 10.16 27.40
CA GLU A 119 -3.05 9.98 28.84
C GLU A 119 -3.92 8.75 29.14
N ASP A 120 -4.96 8.53 28.34
CA ASP A 120 -5.86 7.39 28.50
C ASP A 120 -5.12 6.07 28.20
N LYS A 121 -5.05 5.20 29.20
CA LYS A 121 -4.31 3.93 29.10
C LYS A 121 -4.90 2.98 28.06
N LYS A 122 -6.22 2.98 27.88
CA LYS A 122 -6.91 2.12 26.91
C LYS A 122 -6.64 2.61 25.49
N VAL A 123 -6.80 3.92 25.25
CA VAL A 123 -6.52 4.53 23.94
C VAL A 123 -5.04 4.36 23.57
N LYS A 124 -4.13 4.56 24.52
CA LYS A 124 -2.69 4.37 24.31
C LYS A 124 -2.35 2.94 23.92
N LYS A 125 -3.00 1.95 24.55
CA LYS A 125 -2.82 0.54 24.23
C LYS A 125 -3.27 0.24 22.79
N GLU A 126 -4.46 0.66 22.40
CA GLU A 126 -4.95 0.46 21.02
C GLU A 126 -4.04 1.13 19.99
N ALA A 127 -3.61 2.37 20.25
CA ALA A 127 -2.70 3.09 19.36
C ALA A 127 -1.32 2.39 19.23
N THR A 128 -0.81 1.82 20.34
CA THR A 128 0.45 1.06 20.35
C THR A 128 0.32 -0.24 19.55
N GLU A 129 -0.77 -0.97 19.71
CA GLU A 129 -1.04 -2.19 18.95
C GLU A 129 -1.22 -1.90 17.46
N MET A 130 -1.93 -0.82 17.11
CA MET A 130 -2.04 -0.33 15.73
C MET A 130 -0.66 -0.01 15.15
N ASN A 131 0.20 0.72 15.88
CA ASN A 131 1.55 1.06 15.43
C ASN A 131 2.38 -0.19 15.11
N LYS A 132 2.27 -1.21 15.97
CA LYS A 132 2.96 -2.50 15.76
C LYS A 132 2.49 -3.19 14.47
N ILE A 133 1.18 -3.36 14.29
CA ILE A 133 0.64 -4.07 13.12
C ILE A 133 0.94 -3.32 11.81
N MET A 134 0.84 -1.98 11.81
CA MET A 134 1.19 -1.17 10.66
C MET A 134 2.70 -1.25 10.34
N SER A 135 3.56 -1.27 11.35
CA SER A 135 5.01 -1.44 11.15
C SER A 135 5.33 -2.81 10.53
N GLU A 136 4.68 -3.87 10.99
CA GLU A 136 4.77 -5.22 10.41
C GLU A 136 4.26 -5.24 8.96
N ARG A 137 3.16 -4.52 8.66
CA ARG A 137 2.63 -4.36 7.30
C ARG A 137 3.67 -3.75 6.35
N TYR A 138 4.29 -2.63 6.73
CA TYR A 138 5.31 -1.98 5.89
C TYR A 138 6.52 -2.89 5.69
N SER A 139 7.01 -3.54 6.74
CA SER A 139 8.13 -4.49 6.59
C SER A 139 7.78 -5.68 5.70
N THR A 140 6.52 -6.15 5.74
CA THR A 140 6.06 -7.23 4.87
C THR A 140 5.95 -6.76 3.42
N TYR A 141 5.55 -5.52 3.19
CA TYR A 141 5.57 -4.92 1.86
C TYR A 141 7.00 -4.79 1.30
N ASP A 142 7.97 -4.37 2.10
CA ASP A 142 9.38 -4.30 1.70
C ASP A 142 9.87 -5.68 1.20
N ASN A 143 9.52 -6.75 1.93
CA ASN A 143 9.82 -8.13 1.53
C ASN A 143 9.07 -8.57 0.25
N LEU A 144 7.83 -8.11 0.05
CA LEU A 144 7.03 -8.39 -1.13
C LEU A 144 7.68 -7.75 -2.37
N TYR A 145 8.06 -6.47 -2.26
CA TYR A 145 8.77 -5.73 -3.30
C TYR A 145 10.05 -6.48 -3.72
N GLU A 146 10.90 -6.86 -2.76
CA GLU A 146 12.14 -7.59 -3.06
C GLU A 146 11.88 -8.95 -3.73
N ALA A 147 10.89 -9.69 -3.23
CA ALA A 147 10.53 -10.98 -3.82
C ALA A 147 10.04 -10.83 -5.25
N TYR A 148 9.26 -9.79 -5.54
CA TYR A 148 8.71 -9.52 -6.85
C TYR A 148 9.80 -9.08 -7.83
N GLN A 149 10.67 -8.14 -7.44
CA GLN A 149 11.83 -7.72 -8.25
C GLN A 149 12.73 -8.91 -8.62
N GLN A 150 12.94 -9.83 -7.67
CA GLN A 150 13.70 -11.05 -7.94
C GLN A 150 12.99 -11.99 -8.93
N SER A 151 11.66 -12.10 -8.88
CA SER A 151 10.89 -12.85 -9.87
C SER A 151 11.01 -12.22 -11.27
N LEU A 152 10.86 -10.91 -11.40
CA LEU A 152 11.00 -10.20 -12.67
C LEU A 152 12.39 -10.40 -13.31
N LYS A 153 13.44 -10.44 -12.49
CA LYS A 153 14.78 -10.80 -12.96
C LYS A 153 14.82 -12.22 -13.55
N TYR A 154 14.20 -13.18 -12.88
CA TYR A 154 14.16 -14.56 -13.38
C TYR A 154 13.30 -14.71 -14.64
N ASP A 155 12.20 -13.95 -14.75
CA ASP A 155 11.38 -13.90 -15.96
C ASP A 155 12.19 -13.32 -17.13
N ARG A 156 12.95 -12.25 -16.90
CA ARG A 156 13.84 -11.66 -17.92
C ARG A 156 14.89 -12.68 -18.38
N GLU A 157 15.52 -13.40 -17.46
CA GLU A 157 16.44 -14.49 -17.78
C GLU A 157 15.77 -15.62 -18.61
N LEU A 158 14.50 -15.94 -18.35
CA LEU A 158 13.74 -16.91 -19.13
C LEU A 158 13.52 -16.45 -20.57
N TYR A 159 13.14 -15.19 -20.78
CA TYR A 159 12.94 -14.64 -22.13
C TYR A 159 14.25 -14.54 -22.92
N GLU A 160 15.37 -14.28 -22.26
CA GLU A 160 16.70 -14.40 -22.90
C GLU A 160 17.04 -15.86 -23.25
N LEU A 161 16.62 -16.84 -22.45
CA LEU A 161 16.80 -18.26 -22.78
C LEU A 161 15.99 -18.67 -24.02
N PHE A 162 14.74 -18.20 -24.16
CA PHE A 162 13.92 -18.51 -25.34
C PHE A 162 14.52 -18.01 -26.65
N LYS A 163 15.36 -16.97 -26.60
CA LYS A 163 16.10 -16.43 -27.75
C LYS A 163 17.39 -17.19 -28.08
N LYS A 164 17.70 -18.30 -27.41
CA LYS A 164 18.86 -19.14 -27.77
C LYS A 164 18.45 -20.23 -28.75
N GLU A 165 19.08 -20.23 -29.94
CA GLU A 165 18.87 -21.27 -30.94
C GLU A 165 19.28 -22.67 -30.44
N ASP A 166 20.26 -22.74 -29.54
CA ASP A 166 20.79 -23.98 -28.95
C ASP A 166 20.27 -24.25 -27.53
N LEU A 167 19.11 -23.66 -27.17
CA LEU A 167 18.49 -23.80 -25.86
C LEU A 167 18.38 -25.27 -25.43
N LYS A 168 18.97 -25.60 -24.27
CA LYS A 168 18.87 -26.93 -23.69
C LYS A 168 17.66 -27.02 -22.77
N MET A 169 16.95 -28.14 -22.87
CA MET A 169 15.78 -28.42 -22.02
C MET A 169 16.11 -28.32 -20.51
N ASP A 170 17.29 -28.77 -20.10
CA ASP A 170 17.72 -28.71 -18.69
C ASP A 170 17.92 -27.27 -18.20
N GLU A 171 18.40 -26.35 -19.05
CA GLU A 171 18.52 -24.92 -18.72
C GLU A 171 17.14 -24.30 -18.54
N LEU A 172 16.21 -24.60 -19.45
CA LEU A 172 14.82 -24.12 -19.40
C LEU A 172 14.11 -24.61 -18.13
N GLN A 173 14.19 -25.92 -17.83
CA GLN A 173 13.59 -26.49 -16.62
C GLN A 173 14.18 -25.90 -15.34
N GLY A 174 15.50 -25.69 -15.32
CA GLY A 174 16.20 -25.02 -14.22
C GLY A 174 15.66 -23.62 -13.97
N GLN A 175 15.46 -22.85 -15.04
CA GLN A 175 14.93 -21.48 -14.94
C GLN A 175 13.46 -21.46 -14.47
N ILE A 176 12.60 -22.31 -15.05
CA ILE A 176 11.20 -22.45 -14.62
C ILE A 176 11.11 -22.79 -13.13
N LYS A 177 12.01 -23.65 -12.62
CA LYS A 177 12.04 -23.98 -11.18
C LYS A 177 12.39 -22.76 -10.32
N LYS A 178 13.32 -21.90 -10.74
CA LYS A 178 13.64 -20.66 -10.02
C LYS A 178 12.43 -19.73 -9.98
N ILE A 179 11.78 -19.52 -11.13
CA ILE A 179 10.58 -18.68 -11.28
C ILE A 179 9.45 -19.20 -10.37
N ASN A 180 9.13 -20.49 -10.43
CA ASN A 180 8.09 -21.07 -9.58
C ASN A 180 8.39 -20.90 -8.08
N THR A 181 9.66 -21.03 -7.69
CA THR A 181 10.09 -20.83 -6.30
C THR A 181 9.96 -19.37 -5.89
N SER A 182 10.35 -18.42 -6.74
CA SER A 182 10.26 -17.00 -6.44
C SER A 182 8.80 -16.53 -6.37
N TYR A 183 7.94 -16.95 -7.30
CA TYR A 183 6.52 -16.61 -7.26
C TYR A 183 5.77 -17.25 -6.08
N THR A 184 6.19 -18.43 -5.60
CA THR A 184 5.68 -18.97 -4.34
C THR A 184 5.98 -18.02 -3.16
N LYS A 185 7.16 -17.41 -3.13
CA LYS A 185 7.52 -16.39 -2.12
C LYS A 185 6.68 -15.13 -2.28
N VAL A 186 6.47 -14.65 -3.51
CA VAL A 186 5.58 -13.50 -3.80
C VAL A 186 4.18 -13.75 -3.27
N LEU A 187 3.56 -14.87 -3.64
CA LEU A 187 2.19 -15.22 -3.22
C LEU A 187 2.06 -15.31 -1.69
N LYS A 188 3.01 -15.96 -1.03
CA LYS A 188 3.02 -16.06 0.43
C LYS A 188 3.13 -14.69 1.10
N THR A 189 4.07 -13.86 0.63
CA THR A 189 4.31 -12.54 1.23
C THR A 189 3.14 -11.59 0.96
N ASN A 190 2.52 -11.69 -0.22
CA ASN A 190 1.31 -10.94 -0.56
C ASN A 190 0.13 -11.33 0.34
N SER A 191 -0.07 -12.63 0.61
CA SER A 191 -1.09 -13.10 1.56
C SER A 191 -0.88 -12.50 2.95
N GLN A 192 0.37 -12.50 3.43
CA GLN A 192 0.71 -11.92 4.73
C GLN A 192 0.47 -10.40 4.76
N PHE A 193 0.83 -9.69 3.69
CA PHE A 193 0.57 -8.26 3.56
C PHE A 193 -0.93 -7.95 3.58
N ASN A 194 -1.75 -8.73 2.89
CA ASN A 194 -3.20 -8.57 2.86
C ASN A 194 -3.82 -8.80 4.25
N GLU A 195 -3.42 -9.87 4.95
CA GLU A 195 -3.87 -10.14 6.32
C GLU A 195 -3.50 -8.99 7.27
N LEU A 196 -2.28 -8.45 7.15
CA LEU A 196 -1.83 -7.31 7.96
C LEU A 196 -2.57 -6.03 7.59
N THR A 197 -2.93 -5.84 6.32
CA THR A 197 -3.75 -4.70 5.88
C THR A 197 -5.15 -4.75 6.49
N GLU A 198 -5.79 -5.92 6.50
CA GLU A 198 -7.08 -6.11 7.16
C GLU A 198 -7.00 -5.85 8.67
N LYS A 199 -6.02 -6.46 9.35
CA LYS A 199 -5.78 -6.27 10.79
C LYS A 199 -5.47 -4.79 11.12
N SER A 200 -4.74 -4.09 10.25
CA SER A 200 -4.45 -2.66 10.41
C SER A 200 -5.73 -1.83 10.37
N ASN A 201 -6.64 -2.14 9.44
CA ASN A 201 -7.95 -1.47 9.34
C ASN A 201 -8.79 -1.70 10.61
N GLN A 202 -8.87 -2.94 11.10
CA GLN A 202 -9.57 -3.26 12.34
C GLN A 202 -8.97 -2.52 13.56
N LYS A 203 -7.64 -2.38 13.62
CA LYS A 203 -6.96 -1.65 14.70
C LYS A 203 -7.15 -0.15 14.61
N LYS A 204 -7.22 0.41 13.40
CA LYS A 204 -7.58 1.80 13.15
C LYS A 204 -9.00 2.10 13.66
N GLU A 205 -9.97 1.23 13.36
CA GLU A 205 -11.34 1.33 13.87
C GLU A 205 -11.39 1.24 15.41
N SER A 206 -10.66 0.29 15.99
CA SER A 206 -10.56 0.11 17.45
C SER A 206 -9.99 1.35 18.13
N PHE A 207 -8.95 1.96 17.55
CA PHE A 207 -8.39 3.22 18.01
C PHE A 207 -9.44 4.33 18.00
N TYR A 208 -10.12 4.57 16.88
CA TYR A 208 -11.15 5.61 16.77
C TYR A 208 -12.31 5.43 17.75
N ASN A 209 -12.82 4.21 17.89
CA ASN A 209 -13.86 3.87 18.86
C ASN A 209 -13.40 4.14 20.30
N SER A 210 -12.13 3.87 20.61
CA SER A 210 -11.59 4.11 21.95
C SER A 210 -11.33 5.59 22.25
N SER A 211 -10.96 6.38 21.23
CA SER A 211 -10.62 7.80 21.38
C SER A 211 -11.81 8.74 21.28
N GLY A 212 -13.00 8.23 20.93
CA GLY A 212 -14.19 9.05 20.69
C GLY A 212 -14.08 9.94 19.45
N ILE A 213 -13.18 9.60 18.52
CA ILE A 213 -13.03 10.31 17.24
C ILE A 213 -13.97 9.63 16.23
N GLU A 214 -14.85 10.40 15.60
CA GLU A 214 -15.69 9.89 14.52
C GLU A 214 -14.82 9.52 13.31
N MET A 215 -15.07 8.35 12.74
CA MET A 215 -14.47 8.00 11.45
C MET A 215 -15.06 8.88 10.36
N ALA A 216 -14.22 9.37 9.44
CA ALA A 216 -14.73 9.91 8.19
C ALA A 216 -15.54 8.81 7.50
N ASP A 217 -16.81 9.10 7.23
CA ASP A 217 -17.79 8.19 6.64
C ASP A 217 -17.23 7.59 5.34
N SER A 218 -16.90 6.29 5.33
CA SER A 218 -16.40 5.59 4.14
C SER A 218 -17.50 5.34 3.10
N THR A 219 -18.71 5.83 3.37
CA THR A 219 -19.92 5.61 2.56
C THR A 219 -20.15 6.74 1.55
N LYS A 220 -19.12 7.15 0.79
CA LYS A 220 -19.29 7.94 -0.46
C LYS A 220 -18.16 7.63 -1.44
N LYS A 221 -18.26 6.48 -2.10
CA LYS A 221 -17.83 6.30 -3.50
C LYS A 221 -18.76 5.31 -4.17
#